data_AF-A0A401ZKI9-F1
#
_entry.id   AF-A0A401ZKI9-F1
#
_cell.length_a   1.000
_cell.length_b   1.000
_cell.length_c   1.000
_cell.angle_alpha   90.00
_cell.angle_beta   90.00
_cell.angle_gamma   90.00
#
_symmetry.space_group_name_H-M   'P 1'
#
loop_
_entity.id
_entity.type
_entity.pdbx_description
1 polymer ?
#
loop_
_entity_poly.entity_id
_entity_poly.type
_entity_poly.pdbx_seq_one_letter_code
_entity_poly.pdbx_strand_id
1 'polypeptide(L)'
;MPLDKRKQAHIQALQARAQSGRQKTVVFVYQSGGSYSYQLVNVIFRPQASIERQIPARDGQVPRLVYDTLLLAPLNTSFVGLVMVADTTVSSAAGVQVARKYQVVEAIPMGIVPGGTRVYAYLRRIM
;
A
#
# COMPACT_ATOMS: atom_id res chain seq x y z
N MET A 1 -20.72 15.98 -16.67
CA MET A 1 -19.70 16.25 -17.72
C MET A 1 -18.46 15.42 -17.39
N PRO A 2 -18.01 14.50 -18.25
CA PRO A 2 -16.85 13.65 -17.98
C PRO A 2 -15.54 14.46 -17.93
N LEU A 3 -14.57 14.00 -17.15
CA LEU A 3 -13.26 14.65 -17.02
C LEU A 3 -12.46 14.47 -18.32
N ASP A 4 -12.02 15.56 -18.94
CA ASP A 4 -11.16 15.52 -20.14
C ASP A 4 -9.79 14.88 -19.83
N LYS A 5 -9.23 14.12 -20.79
CA LYS A 5 -7.94 13.42 -20.69
C LYS A 5 -6.79 14.35 -20.29
N ARG A 6 -6.77 15.58 -20.82
CA ARG A 6 -5.75 16.59 -20.46
C ARG A 6 -5.79 16.92 -18.97
N LYS A 7 -6.99 17.08 -18.41
CA LYS A 7 -7.19 17.35 -16.98
C LYS A 7 -6.82 16.12 -16.13
N GLN A 8 -7.16 14.91 -16.57
CA GLN A 8 -6.76 13.68 -15.89
C GLN A 8 -5.24 13.56 -15.78
N ALA A 9 -4.52 13.75 -16.90
CA ALA A 9 -3.06 13.70 -16.92
C ALA A 9 -2.43 14.78 -16.02
N HIS A 10 -2.99 15.99 -16.02
CA HIS A 10 -2.52 17.07 -15.16
C HIS A 10 -2.67 16.73 -13.67
N ILE A 11 -3.82 16.18 -13.26
CA ILE A 11 -4.06 15.75 -11.87
C ILE A 11 -3.08 14.66 -11.45
N GLN A 12 -2.85 13.65 -12.31
CA GLN A 12 -1.90 12.58 -12.05
C GLN A 12 -0.47 13.13 -11.86
N ALA A 13 -0.04 14.04 -12.73
CA ALA A 13 1.28 14.67 -12.65
C ALA A 13 1.44 15.54 -11.39
N LEU A 14 0.39 16.26 -10.98
CA LEU A 14 0.40 17.09 -9.78
C LEU A 14 0.45 16.23 -8.51
N GLN A 15 -0.30 15.13 -8.47
CA GLN A 15 -0.23 14.16 -7.37
C GLN A 15 1.15 13.49 -7.29
N ALA A 16 1.75 13.11 -8.42
CA ALA A 16 3.10 12.54 -8.44
C ALA A 16 4.12 13.52 -7.84
N ARG A 17 4.05 14.81 -8.21
CA ARG A 17 4.89 15.88 -7.63
C ARG A 17 4.64 16.11 -6.15
N ALA A 18 3.38 16.20 -5.71
CA ALA A 18 3.06 16.45 -4.30
C ALA A 18 3.57 15.33 -3.35
N GLN A 19 3.83 14.15 -3.91
CA GLN A 19 4.27 12.98 -3.17
C GLN A 19 5.76 12.66 -3.40
N SER A 20 6.47 13.43 -4.23
CA SER A 20 7.93 13.25 -4.36
C SER A 20 8.59 13.59 -3.01
N GLY A 21 9.52 12.73 -2.58
CA GLY A 21 10.16 12.86 -1.25
C GLY A 21 9.40 12.25 -0.07
N ARG A 22 8.17 11.74 -0.26
CA ARG A 22 7.39 11.03 0.79
C ARG A 22 7.31 9.52 0.57
N GLN A 23 8.09 9.01 -0.38
CA GLN A 23 8.06 7.62 -0.80
C GLN A 23 9.13 6.82 -0.05
N LYS A 24 8.81 5.56 0.20
CA LYS A 24 9.68 4.54 0.73
C LYS A 24 9.70 3.38 -0.28
N THR A 25 10.87 2.81 -0.52
CA THR A 25 10.98 1.59 -1.32
C THR A 25 10.72 0.39 -0.42
N VAL A 26 9.81 -0.47 -0.84
CA VAL A 26 9.50 -1.75 -0.19
C VAL A 26 9.58 -2.88 -1.22
N VAL A 27 9.68 -4.11 -0.75
CA VAL A 27 9.70 -5.30 -1.62
C VAL A 27 8.33 -5.95 -1.65
N PHE A 28 7.78 -6.13 -2.84
CA PHE A 28 6.60 -6.94 -3.10
C PHE A 28 7.07 -8.35 -3.44
N VAL A 29 6.52 -9.34 -2.73
CA VAL A 29 6.82 -10.75 -2.94
C VAL A 29 5.66 -11.38 -3.68
N TYR A 30 5.88 -11.74 -4.93
CA TYR A 30 4.88 -12.44 -5.73
C TYR A 30 5.17 -13.92 -5.80
N GLN A 31 4.13 -14.72 -5.97
CA GLN A 31 4.23 -16.14 -6.28
C GLN A 31 3.49 -16.42 -7.58
N SER A 32 4.19 -17.04 -8.52
CA SER A 32 3.63 -17.50 -9.79
C SER A 32 4.30 -18.81 -10.20
N GLY A 33 3.50 -19.81 -10.58
CA GLY A 33 4.03 -21.11 -11.02
C GLY A 33 4.95 -21.81 -10.00
N GLY A 34 4.70 -21.64 -8.70
CA GLY A 34 5.51 -22.24 -7.63
C GLY A 34 6.83 -21.51 -7.31
N SER A 35 7.17 -20.46 -8.04
CA SER A 35 8.37 -19.64 -7.80
C SER A 35 8.03 -18.30 -7.16
N TYR A 36 8.91 -17.80 -6.29
CA TYR A 36 8.82 -16.46 -5.71
C TYR A 36 9.63 -15.44 -6.50
N SER A 37 9.06 -14.27 -6.74
CA SER A 37 9.76 -13.12 -7.31
C SER A 37 9.68 -11.91 -6.37
N TYR A 38 10.71 -11.07 -6.43
CA TYR A 38 10.90 -9.92 -5.53
C TYR A 38 10.96 -8.65 -6.36
N GLN A 39 10.02 -7.74 -6.15
CA GLN A 39 9.95 -6.48 -6.89
C GLN A 39 10.06 -5.30 -5.93
N LEU A 40 10.99 -4.37 -6.21
CA LEU A 40 11.03 -3.10 -5.50
C LEU A 40 9.92 -2.19 -6.00
N VAL A 41 9.15 -1.63 -5.08
CA VAL A 41 8.07 -0.69 -5.38
C VAL A 41 8.20 0.53 -4.48
N ASN A 42 8.14 1.71 -5.09
CA ASN A 42 8.12 2.98 -4.36
C ASN A 42 6.69 3.30 -3.95
N VAL A 43 6.44 3.28 -2.64
CA VAL A 43 5.11 3.46 -2.07
C VAL A 43 5.16 4.54 -1.00
N ILE A 44 4.01 5.09 -0.63
CA ILE A 44 3.92 5.85 0.61
C ILE A 44 3.49 4.85 1.69
N PHE A 45 4.24 4.79 2.78
CA PHE A 45 4.05 3.80 3.83
C PHE A 45 3.72 4.53 5.14
N ARG A 46 2.49 4.40 5.63
CA ARG A 46 1.98 5.14 6.79
C ARG A 46 1.45 4.19 7.86
N PRO A 47 2.20 3.92 8.94
CA PRO A 47 1.68 3.20 10.09
C PRO A 47 0.43 3.87 10.63
N GLN A 48 -0.56 3.10 11.09
CA GLN A 48 -1.72 3.66 11.76
C GLN A 48 -1.28 4.35 13.05
N ALA A 49 -1.72 5.59 13.27
CA ALA A 49 -1.51 6.28 14.53
C ALA A 49 -2.18 5.50 15.67
N SER A 50 -1.59 5.55 16.86
CA SER A 50 -2.09 4.85 18.05
C SER A 50 -3.58 5.09 18.25
N ILE A 51 -4.36 4.01 18.34
CA ILE A 51 -5.76 4.08 18.76
C ILE A 51 -5.78 4.37 20.26
N GLU A 52 -6.51 5.41 20.65
CA GLU A 52 -6.75 5.74 22.05
C GLU A 52 -7.68 4.68 22.66
N ARG A 53 -7.09 3.75 23.41
CA ARG A 53 -7.81 2.59 23.98
C ARG A 53 -8.86 2.97 25.03
N GLN A 54 -8.84 4.22 25.49
CA GLN A 54 -9.79 4.74 26.48
C GLN A 54 -11.12 5.16 25.86
N ILE A 55 -11.18 5.36 24.53
CA ILE A 55 -12.41 5.73 23.83
C ILE A 55 -13.03 4.47 23.23
N PRO A 56 -14.21 4.03 23.68
CA PRO A 56 -14.91 2.88 23.09
C PRO A 56 -15.19 3.11 21.60
N ALA A 57 -15.20 2.03 20.82
CA ALA A 57 -15.70 2.09 19.45
C ALA A 57 -17.21 2.40 19.43
N ARG A 58 -17.73 2.78 18.25
CA ARG A 58 -19.15 3.19 18.08
C ARG A 58 -20.16 2.12 18.50
N ASP A 59 -19.74 0.85 18.49
CA ASP A 59 -20.49 -0.33 18.92
C ASP A 59 -20.31 -0.65 20.43
N GLY A 60 -19.61 0.20 21.19
CA GLY A 60 -19.30 0.00 22.60
C GLY A 60 -18.18 -1.01 22.86
N GLN A 61 -17.58 -1.59 21.83
CA GLN A 61 -16.49 -2.55 21.97
C GLN A 61 -15.14 -1.84 22.17
N VAL A 62 -14.16 -2.58 22.69
CA VAL A 62 -12.77 -2.10 22.76
C VAL A 62 -12.32 -1.74 21.35
N PRO A 63 -11.80 -0.53 21.09
CA PRO A 63 -11.42 -0.12 19.75
C PRO A 63 -10.26 -0.98 19.26
N ARG A 64 -10.41 -1.55 18.05
CA ARG A 64 -9.43 -2.45 17.43
C ARG A 64 -8.78 -1.78 16.23
N LEU A 65 -7.49 -2.07 16.03
CA LEU A 65 -6.79 -1.69 14.81
C LEU A 65 -7.40 -2.46 13.64
N VAL A 66 -7.92 -1.75 12.65
CA VAL A 66 -8.46 -2.33 11.42
C VAL A 66 -7.32 -2.75 10.49
N TYR A 67 -6.24 -1.98 10.48
CA TYR A 67 -5.00 -2.23 9.76
C TYR A 67 -3.81 -1.74 10.61
N ASP A 68 -2.61 -2.26 10.34
CA ASP A 68 -1.39 -1.78 11.01
C ASP A 68 -0.73 -0.66 10.23
N THR A 69 -0.76 -0.77 8.90
CA THR A 69 -0.13 0.19 7.99
C THR A 69 -1.00 0.43 6.77
N LEU A 70 -1.12 1.69 6.37
CA LEU A 70 -1.67 2.07 5.08
C LEU A 70 -0.53 2.21 4.06
N LEU A 71 -0.64 1.50 2.95
CA LEU A 71 0.26 1.59 1.81
C LEU A 71 -0.47 2.30 0.65
N LEU A 72 0.18 3.30 0.05
CA LEU A 72 -0.30 3.93 -1.19
C LEU A 72 0.65 3.60 -2.32
N ALA A 73 0.20 2.72 -3.21
CA ALA A 73 0.95 2.27 -4.37
C ALA A 73 0.64 3.12 -5.62
N PRO A 74 1.57 3.19 -6.58
CA PRO A 74 1.27 3.61 -7.95
C PRO A 74 0.10 2.81 -8.53
N LEU A 75 -0.73 3.44 -9.36
CA LEU A 75 -1.95 2.83 -9.91
C LEU A 75 -1.69 1.54 -10.71
N ASN A 76 -0.55 1.44 -11.38
CA ASN A 76 -0.14 0.29 -12.18
C ASN A 76 0.46 -0.86 -11.34
N THR A 77 0.41 -0.75 -10.01
CA THR A 77 0.91 -1.81 -9.12
C THR A 77 -0.08 -2.96 -9.13
N SER A 78 0.38 -4.14 -9.56
CA SER A 78 -0.43 -5.35 -9.49
C SER A 78 -0.41 -5.91 -8.08
N PHE A 79 -1.56 -6.36 -7.59
CA PHE A 79 -1.68 -7.13 -6.35
C PHE A 79 -2.02 -8.60 -6.64
N VAL A 80 -2.14 -8.97 -7.92
CA VAL A 80 -2.42 -10.35 -8.33
C VAL A 80 -1.18 -11.22 -8.08
N GLY A 81 -1.37 -12.33 -7.36
CA GLY A 81 -0.26 -13.21 -6.97
C GLY A 81 0.66 -12.64 -5.91
N LEU A 82 0.34 -11.47 -5.32
CA LEU A 82 1.09 -10.91 -4.21
C LEU A 82 0.86 -11.74 -2.96
N VAL A 83 1.94 -12.24 -2.36
CA VAL A 83 1.89 -13.04 -1.13
C VAL A 83 2.09 -12.15 0.08
N MET A 84 3.08 -11.26 0.03
CA MET A 84 3.38 -10.35 1.14
C MET A 84 4.15 -9.11 0.65
N VAL A 85 4.13 -8.08 1.49
CA VAL A 85 4.97 -6.88 1.36
C VAL A 85 6.00 -6.92 2.48
N ALA A 86 7.28 -6.79 2.11
CA ALA A 86 8.40 -6.73 3.03
C ALA A 86 8.96 -5.32 3.10
N ASP A 87 9.08 -4.79 4.31
CA ASP A 87 9.64 -3.46 4.54
C ASP A 87 11.17 -3.46 4.49
N THR A 88 11.70 -3.55 3.27
CA THR A 88 13.13 -3.59 2.96
C THR A 88 13.40 -3.02 1.58
N THR A 89 14.62 -2.54 1.36
CA THR A 89 15.13 -2.07 0.07
C THR A 89 15.89 -3.16 -0.69
N VAL A 90 16.03 -4.36 -0.11
CA VAL A 90 16.79 -5.47 -0.68
C VAL A 90 15.85 -6.52 -1.27
N SER A 91 15.75 -6.59 -2.61
CA SER A 91 14.88 -7.51 -3.34
C SER A 91 15.47 -8.91 -3.46
N SER A 92 15.68 -9.57 -2.33
CA SER A 92 16.16 -10.96 -2.28
C SER A 92 15.47 -11.73 -1.16
N ALA A 93 15.52 -13.06 -1.22
CA ALA A 93 14.99 -13.93 -0.17
C ALA A 93 15.58 -13.57 1.21
N ALA A 94 16.90 -13.37 1.27
CA ALA A 94 17.59 -12.99 2.51
C ALA A 94 17.13 -11.62 3.03
N GLY A 95 16.96 -10.64 2.14
CA GLY A 95 16.46 -9.31 2.49
C GLY A 95 15.03 -9.35 3.04
N VAL A 96 14.18 -10.19 2.46
CA VAL A 96 12.79 -10.40 2.91
C VAL A 96 12.73 -11.14 4.24
N GLN A 97 13.63 -12.11 4.49
CA GLN A 97 13.59 -12.92 5.71
C GLN A 97 13.72 -12.09 6.98
N VAL A 98 14.61 -11.09 7.00
CA VAL A 98 14.89 -10.22 8.15
C VAL A 98 13.98 -8.98 8.22
N ALA A 99 13.21 -8.70 7.17
CA ALA A 99 12.33 -7.55 7.10
C ALA A 99 11.03 -7.75 7.90
N ARG A 100 10.39 -6.64 8.27
CA ARG A 100 9.00 -6.67 8.77
C ARG A 100 8.08 -7.04 7.61
N LYS A 101 7.21 -8.03 7.84
CA LYS A 101 6.35 -8.61 6.81
C LYS A 101 4.91 -8.21 7.03
N TYR A 102 4.25 -7.85 5.94
CA TYR A 102 2.87 -7.41 5.94
C TYR A 102 2.06 -8.20 4.91
N GLN A 103 0.87 -8.59 5.31
CA GLN A 103 -0.16 -9.12 4.43
C GLN A 103 -1.06 -7.97 3.97
N VAL A 104 -1.44 -7.98 2.70
CA VAL A 104 -2.48 -7.08 2.19
C VAL A 104 -3.84 -7.62 2.61
N VAL A 105 -4.58 -6.81 3.37
CA VAL A 105 -5.95 -7.12 3.81
C VAL A 105 -6.94 -6.74 2.70
N GLU A 106 -6.78 -5.55 2.15
CA GLU A 106 -7.65 -5.01 1.13
C GLU A 106 -6.89 -3.99 0.29
N ALA A 107 -7.14 -3.96 -1.02
CA ALA A 107 -6.54 -3.04 -1.97
C ALA A 107 -7.63 -2.39 -2.83
N ILE A 108 -7.77 -1.07 -2.74
CA ILE A 108 -8.83 -0.30 -3.40
C ILE A 108 -8.20 0.78 -4.29
N PRO A 109 -8.47 0.79 -5.60
CA PRO A 109 -8.15 1.92 -6.45
C PRO A 109 -8.94 3.16 -5.98
N MET A 110 -8.24 4.25 -5.70
CA MET A 110 -8.84 5.50 -5.24
C MET A 110 -8.39 6.68 -6.09
N GLY A 111 -9.28 7.64 -6.29
CA GLY A 111 -9.01 8.88 -7.00
C GLY A 111 -10.24 9.43 -7.72
N ILE A 112 -10.11 10.65 -8.23
CA ILE A 112 -11.18 11.34 -8.98
C ILE A 112 -11.24 10.89 -10.45
N VAL A 113 -10.18 10.26 -10.96
CA VAL A 113 -10.12 9.74 -12.32
C VAL A 113 -10.77 8.36 -12.34
N PRO A 114 -11.59 8.00 -13.36
CA PRO A 114 -12.12 6.65 -13.51
C PRO A 114 -10.99 5.60 -13.48
N GLY A 115 -11.13 4.58 -12.63
CA GLY A 115 -10.08 3.59 -12.37
C GLY A 115 -9.08 3.99 -11.27
N GLY A 116 -9.17 5.20 -10.73
CA GLY A 116 -8.33 5.71 -9.64
C GLY A 116 -7.10 6.47 -10.13
N THR A 117 -6.39 7.09 -9.19
CA THR A 117 -5.05 7.66 -9.41
C THR A 117 -3.97 6.91 -8.65
N ARG A 118 -4.36 6.13 -7.63
CA ARG A 118 -3.48 5.26 -6.83
C ARG A 118 -4.27 4.07 -6.28
N VAL A 119 -3.54 3.10 -5.74
CA VAL A 119 -4.14 2.01 -4.96
C VAL A 119 -3.84 2.22 -3.48
N TYR A 120 -4.89 2.22 -2.67
CA TYR A 120 -4.81 2.20 -1.21
C TYR A 120 -4.85 0.75 -0.78
N ALA A 121 -3.78 0.28 -0.13
CA ALA A 121 -3.68 -1.06 0.39
C ALA A 121 -3.58 -1.02 1.93
N TYR A 122 -4.57 -1.62 2.60
CA TYR A 122 -4.56 -1.81 4.03
C TYR A 122 -3.71 -3.04 4.36
N LEU A 123 -2.72 -2.85 5.22
CA LEU A 123 -1.75 -3.89 5.56
C LEU A 123 -1.91 -4.33 7.01
N ARG A 124 -1.81 -5.64 7.23
CA ARG A 124 -1.69 -6.26 8.56
C ARG A 124 -0.30 -6.87 8.70
N ARG A 125 0.35 -6.67 9.84
CA ARG A 125 1.63 -7.27 10.15
C ARG A 125 1.45 -8.75 10.48
N ILE A 126 2.29 -9.60 9.89
CA ILE A 126 2.20 -11.05 10.07
C ILE A 126 3.36 -11.63 10.89
N MET A 127 4.53 -10.98 10.91
CA MET A 127 5.71 -11.31 11.75
C MET A 127 6.57 -10.05 11.98
#